data_AF-A0AAD4SLA9-F1
#
_entry.id   AF-A0AAD4SLA9-F1
#
_cell.length_a   1.000
_cell.length_b   1.000
_cell.length_c   1.000
_cell.angle_alpha   90.00
_cell.angle_beta   90.00
_cell.angle_gamma   90.00
#
_symmetry.space_group_name_H-M   'P 1'
#
loop_
_entity.id
_entity.type
_entity.pdbx_description
1 polymer ?
#
loop_
_entity_poly.entity_id
_entity_poly.type
_entity_poly.pdbx_seq_one_letter_code
_entity_poly.pdbx_strand_id
1 'polypeptide(L)' 'MSGIGGLTNQNPNKSYEVVRPPTYFIYSLCFSPKGNYLVATSWDNQVRCWEIQRSGTNTASVAKEAIAHDQPIVTF' A
#
# COMPACT_ATOMS: atom_id res chain seq x y z
N MET A 1 22.90 -21.79 -12.41
CA MET A 1 21.70 -20.97 -12.72
C MET A 1 20.74 -21.15 -11.55
N SER A 2 20.83 -20.30 -10.52
CA SER A 2 19.97 -20.43 -9.33
C SER A 2 18.61 -19.83 -9.65
N GLY A 3 17.57 -20.67 -9.63
CA GLY A 3 16.20 -20.29 -9.90
C GLY A 3 15.70 -19.28 -8.87
N ILE A 4 15.12 -18.19 -9.35
CA ILE A 4 14.34 -17.23 -8.59
C ILE A 4 13.09 -17.92 -8.02
N GLY A 5 13.27 -18.62 -6.89
CA GLY A 5 12.19 -19.19 -6.11
C GLY A 5 11.24 -18.07 -5.67
N GLY A 6 9.98 -18.18 -6.08
CA GLY A 6 8.95 -17.16 -5.85
C GLY A 6 8.93 -16.72 -4.39
N LEU A 7 8.95 -15.40 -4.20
CA LEU A 7 8.80 -14.75 -2.90
C LEU A 7 7.39 -15.05 -2.37
N THR A 8 7.20 -16.22 -1.77
CA THR A 8 6.03 -16.45 -0.92
C THR A 8 6.20 -15.53 0.27
N ASN A 9 5.23 -14.66 0.49
CA ASN A 9 5.21 -13.75 1.62
C ASN A 9 5.22 -14.60 2.91
N GLN A 10 6.37 -14.63 3.59
CA GLN A 10 6.62 -15.48 4.77
C GLN A 10 5.88 -15.00 6.03
N ASN A 11 5.01 -13.99 5.91
CA ASN A 11 4.25 -13.48 7.04
C ASN A 11 3.24 -14.54 7.53
N PRO A 12 3.36 -15.03 8.79
CA PRO A 12 2.45 -16.04 9.34
C PRO A 12 0.99 -15.57 9.41
N ASN A 13 0.76 -14.26 9.38
CA ASN A 13 -0.57 -13.66 9.36
C ASN A 13 -1.16 -13.53 7.95
N LYS A 14 -0.44 -13.99 6.90
CA LYS A 14 -0.84 -13.88 5.49
C LYS A 14 -1.12 -12.43 5.05
N SER A 15 -0.52 -11.44 5.71
CA SER A 15 -0.70 -10.02 5.35
C SER A 15 0.01 -9.71 4.05
N TYR A 16 -0.64 -8.97 3.16
CA TYR A 16 -0.09 -8.55 1.88
C TYR A 16 0.59 -7.19 1.99
N GLU A 17 1.84 -7.09 1.51
CA GLU A 17 2.55 -5.82 1.42
C GLU A 17 2.15 -5.09 0.14
N VAL A 18 1.80 -3.81 0.26
CA VAL A 18 1.39 -2.99 -0.88
C VAL A 18 2.56 -2.72 -1.83
N VAL A 19 2.26 -2.64 -3.12
CA VAL A 19 3.22 -2.29 -4.17
C VAL A 19 3.67 -0.85 -3.99
N ARG A 20 4.99 -0.61 -4.01
CA ARG A 20 5.61 0.70 -3.70
C ARG A 20 5.20 1.20 -2.31
N PRO A 21 5.64 0.51 -1.23
CA PRO A 21 5.33 0.93 0.12
C PRO A 21 5.91 2.34 0.40
N PRO A 22 5.30 3.12 1.30
CA PRO A 22 5.89 4.37 1.79
C PRO A 22 7.28 4.12 2.38
N THR A 23 8.22 5.02 2.12
CA THR A 23 9.60 4.91 2.62
C THR A 23 9.81 5.57 3.98
N TYR A 24 8.83 6.35 4.44
CA TYR A 24 8.84 7.07 5.72
C TYR A 24 7.55 6.82 6.52
N PHE A 25 7.49 7.38 7.73
CA PHE A 25 6.36 7.26 8.63
C PHE A 25 5.03 7.56 7.93
N ILE A 26 4.04 6.73 8.20
CA ILE A 26 2.66 6.92 7.74
C ILE A 26 1.94 7.72 8.81
N TYR A 27 1.27 8.80 8.43
CA TYR A 27 0.47 9.59 9.37
C TYR A 27 -0.96 9.06 9.49
N SER A 28 -1.57 8.72 8.36
CA SER A 28 -2.96 8.28 8.31
C SER A 28 -3.18 7.24 7.22
N LEU A 29 -4.14 6.36 7.48
CA LEU A 29 -4.59 5.30 6.59
C LEU A 29 -6.11 5.30 6.54
N CYS A 30 -6.68 5.20 5.34
CA CYS A 30 -8.12 5.12 5.16
C CYS A 30 -8.48 4.10 4.07
N PHE A 31 -9.40 3.20 4.40
CA PHE A 31 -10.04 2.33 3.41
C PHE A 31 -11.28 3.03 2.85
N SER A 32 -11.48 2.90 1.54
CA SER A 32 -12.77 3.21 0.95
C SER A 32 -13.88 2.37 1.60
N PRO A 33 -15.11 2.90 1.76
CA PRO A 33 -16.23 2.15 2.34
C PRO A 33 -16.56 0.85 1.58
N LYS A 34 -16.22 0.79 0.29
CA LYS A 34 -16.39 -0.39 -0.58
C LYS A 34 -15.21 -1.38 -0.48
N GLY A 35 -14.12 -1.03 0.22
CA GLY A 35 -12.95 -1.88 0.43
C GLY A 35 -12.04 -2.07 -0.80
N ASN A 36 -12.31 -1.37 -1.90
CA ASN A 36 -11.58 -1.52 -3.15
C ASN A 36 -10.40 -0.53 -3.30
N TYR A 37 -10.33 0.49 -2.45
CA TYR A 37 -9.19 1.40 -2.35
C TYR A 37 -8.65 1.52 -0.93
N LEU A 38 -7.34 1.66 -0.85
CA LEU A 38 -6.58 2.04 0.34
C LEU A 38 -5.82 3.32 0.03
N VAL A 39 -5.92 4.31 0.93
CA VAL A 39 -5.17 5.57 0.84
C VAL A 39 -4.27 5.68 2.07
N ALA A 40 -3.02 6.09 1.87
CA ALA A 40 -2.07 6.43 2.93
C ALA A 40 -1.45 7.81 2.70
N THR A 41 -1.23 8.54 3.79
CA THR A 41 -0.40 9.75 3.80
C THR A 41 0.91 9.47 4.53
N SER A 42 2.03 9.93 4.00
CA SER A 42 3.35 9.68 4.58
C SER A 42 4.17 10.97 4.73
N TRP A 43 5.15 10.94 5.64
CA TRP A 43 6.11 12.02 5.90
C TRP A 43 6.96 12.37 4.68
N ASP A 44 7.03 11.51 3.67
CA ASP A 44 7.67 11.81 2.39
C ASP A 44 6.88 12.77 1.49
N ASN A 45 5.88 13.44 2.07
CA ASN A 45 4.94 14.35 1.43
C ASN A 45 4.18 13.72 0.27
N GLN A 46 4.02 12.40 0.26
CA GLN A 46 3.20 11.70 -0.73
C GLN A 46 1.91 11.19 -0.11
N VAL A 47 0.80 11.44 -0.81
CA VAL A 47 -0.42 10.67 -0.66
C VAL A 47 -0.39 9.54 -1.66
N ARG A 48 -0.49 8.30 -1.19
CA ARG A 48 -0.52 7.12 -2.05
C ARG A 48 -1.90 6.48 -2.01
N CYS A 49 -2.39 6.09 -3.18
CA CYS A 49 -3.63 5.37 -3.35
C CYS A 49 -3.37 4.04 -4.07
N TRP A 50 -3.87 2.96 -3.47
CA TRP A 50 -3.83 1.63 -4.02
C TRP A 50 -5.23 1.11 -4.27
N GLU A 51 -5.45 0.51 -5.43
CA GLU A 51 -6.60 -0.36 -5.66
C GLU A 51 -6.30 -1.74 -5.09
N ILE A 52 -7.20 -2.23 -4.26
CA ILE A 52 -7.10 -3.53 -3.61
C ILE A 52 -7.96 -4.50 -4.39
N GLN A 53 -7.32 -5.49 -5.01
CA GLN A 53 -7.99 -6.57 -5.73
C GLN A 53 -7.91 -7.83 -4.88
N ARG A 54 -9.08 -8.41 -4.56
CA ARG A 54 -9.19 -9.66 -3.82
C ARG A 54 -9.77 -10.74 -4.72
N SER A 55 -9.02 -11.81 -4.93
CA SER A 55 -9.46 -13.00 -5.65
C SER A 55 -9.28 -14.22 -4.75
N GLY A 56 -10.36 -14.63 -4.09
CA GLY A 56 -10.33 -15.69 -3.07
C GLY A 56 -9.40 -15.35 -1.90
N THR A 57 -8.35 -16.13 -1.72
CA THR A 57 -7.29 -15.91 -0.72
C THR A 57 -6.18 -14.97 -1.19
N ASN A 58 -6.13 -14.64 -2.49
CA ASN A 58 -5.08 -13.79 -3.05
C ASN A 58 -5.51 -12.32 -2.95
N THR A 59 -4.64 -11.52 -2.34
CA THR A 59 -4.77 -10.06 -2.30
C THR A 59 -3.66 -9.47 -3.17
N ALA A 60 -4.00 -8.50 -4.01
CA ALA A 60 -3.06 -7.71 -4.78
C ALA A 60 -3.38 -6.23 -4.58
N SER A 61 -2.35 -5.39 -4.51
CA SER A 61 -2.52 -3.94 -4.58
C SER A 61 -1.97 -3.43 -5.91
N VAL A 62 -2.74 -2.62 -6.61
CA VAL A 62 -2.27 -1.90 -7.78
C VAL A 62 -2.11 -0.44 -7.37
N ALA A 63 -0.89 0.07 -7.43
CA ALA A 63 -0.65 1.47 -7.12
C ALA A 63 -1.25 2.34 -8.24
N LYS A 64 -2.31 3.08 -7.90
CA LYS A 64 -3.01 3.92 -8.87
C LYS A 64 -2.37 5.29 -8.97
N GLU A 65 -2.21 5.98 -7.84
CA GLU A 65 -1.75 7.36 -7.84
C GLU A 65 -0.87 7.64 -6.62
N ALA A 66 0.13 8.48 -6.84
CA ALA A 66 0.94 9.10 -5.79
C ALA A 66 0.90 10.61 -6.07
N ILE A 67 0.29 11.37 -5.17
CA ILE A 67 0.21 12.82 -5.27
C ILE A 67 1.24 13.39 -4.30
N ALA A 68 2.24 14.05 -4.85
CA ALA A 68 3.21 14.82 -4.09
C ALA A 68 2.58 16.14 -3.66
N HIS A 69 2.65 16.45 -2.38
CA HIS A 69 2.32 17.77 -1.85
C HIS A 69 3.60 18.52 -1.47
N ASP A 70 3.60 19.84 -1.63
CA ASP A 70 4.75 20.68 -1.32
C ASP A 70 4.91 20.96 0.19
N GLN A 71 3.94 20.55 1.00
CA GLN A 71 3.90 20.73 2.46
C GLN A 71 3.49 19.42 3.16
N PRO A 72 3.92 19.20 4.43
CA PRO A 72 3.53 18.02 5.19
C PRO A 72 2.02 17.92 5.37
N ILE A 73 1.46 16.75 5.09
CA ILE A 73 0.03 16.50 5.23
C ILE A 73 -0.25 16.04 6.66
N VAL A 74 -0.64 16.99 7.51
CA VAL A 74 -1.20 16.72 8.84
C VAL A 74 -2.73 16.65 8.71
N THR A 75 -3.28 15.44 8.75
CA THR A 75 -4.71 15.20 8.97
C THR A 75 -4.93 14.86 10.44
N PHE A 76 -5.69 15.71 11.14
CA PHE A 76 -6.15 15.53 12.52
C PHE A 76 -7.47 14.76 12.58
#